data_AF-A0A432JP24-F1
#
_entry.id   AF-A0A432JP24-F1
#
_cell.length_a   1.000
_cell.length_b   1.000
_cell.length_c   1.000
_cell.angle_alpha   90.00
_cell.angle_beta   90.00
_cell.angle_gamma   90.00
#
_symmetry.space_group_name_H-M   'P 1'
#
loop_
_entity.id
_entity.type
_entity.pdbx_description
1 polymer ?
#
loop_
_entity_poly.entity_id
_entity_poly.type
_entity_poly.pdbx_seq_one_letter_code
_entity_poly.pdbx_strand_id
1 'polypeptide(L)' 'MKITDHIKQADKTLFSFEILPPLKGENIEHINQNIERLLEFKPSFIDVTYHQ' A
#
# COMPACT_ATOMS: atom_id res chain seq x y z
N MET A 1 -6.96 9.28 -8.62
CA MET A 1 -5.76 9.01 -9.45
C MET A 1 -5.89 7.62 -10.06
N LYS A 2 -5.55 7.41 -11.33
CA LYS A 2 -5.40 6.05 -11.89
C LYS A 2 -3.93 5.64 -11.79
N ILE A 3 -3.66 4.42 -11.29
CA ILE A 3 -2.28 3.91 -11.15
C ILE A 3 -1.57 3.87 -12.51
N THR A 4 -2.27 3.49 -13.58
CA THR A 4 -1.72 3.51 -14.95
C THR A 4 -1.23 4.87 -15.39
N ASP A 5 -1.95 5.94 -15.01
CA ASP A 5 -1.59 7.30 -15.38
C ASP A 5 -0.44 7.82 -14.51
N HIS A 6 -0.42 7.44 -13.23
CA HIS A 6 0.68 7.74 -12.31
C HIS A 6 2.01 7.13 -12.78
N ILE A 7 1.99 5.87 -13.20
CA ILE A 7 3.17 5.17 -13.74
C ILE A 7 3.64 5.83 -15.05
N LYS A 8 2.72 6.19 -15.95
CA LYS A 8 3.06 6.87 -17.22
C LYS A 8 3.68 8.25 -17.03
N GLN A 9 3.37 8.93 -15.93
CA GLN A 9 3.85 10.29 -15.61
C GLN A 9 5.08 10.29 -14.71
N ALA A 10 5.66 9.12 -14.39
CA ALA A 10 6.79 9.01 -13.49
C ALA A 10 8.06 9.62 -14.10
N ASP A 11 8.64 10.59 -13.39
CA ASP A 11 9.93 11.24 -13.71
C ASP A 11 11.12 10.55 -13.03
N LYS A 12 10.84 9.61 -12.11
CA LYS A 12 11.80 8.84 -11.35
C LYS A 12 11.28 7.42 -11.11
N THR A 13 12.18 6.53 -10.71
CA THR A 13 11.80 5.19 -10.25
C THR A 13 10.79 5.28 -9.12
N LEU A 14 9.66 4.61 -9.31
CA LEU A 14 8.62 4.46 -8.31
C LEU A 14 8.84 3.18 -7.50
N PHE A 15 8.36 3.17 -6.27
CA PHE A 15 8.33 1.97 -5.45
C PHE A 15 6.98 1.89 -4.73
N SER A 16 6.51 0.67 -4.47
CA SER A 16 5.24 0.38 -3.81
C SER A 16 5.41 -0.78 -2.83
N PHE A 17 4.45 -0.94 -1.93
CA PHE A 17 4.34 -2.09 -1.04
C PHE A 17 3.06 -2.85 -1.33
N GLU A 18 3.10 -4.17 -1.11
CA GLU A 18 1.90 -4.99 -0.98
C GLU A 18 1.86 -5.53 0.45
N ILE A 19 0.69 -5.44 1.09
CA ILE A 19 0.46 -5.93 2.44
C ILE A 19 -0.64 -6.97 2.46
N LEU A 20 -0.49 -7.94 3.36
CA LEU A 20 -1.53 -8.93 3.62
C LEU A 20 -2.64 -8.32 4.50
N PRO A 21 -3.89 -8.75 4.31
CA PRO A 21 -4.96 -8.39 5.20
C PRO A 21 -4.73 -9.03 6.58
N PRO A 22 -5.29 -8.44 7.64
CA PRO A 22 -5.19 -8.98 8.99
C PRO A 22 -5.99 -10.27 9.03
N LEU A 23 -5.69 -11.13 10.01
CA LEU A 23 -6.44 -12.37 10.16
C LEU A 23 -7.91 -12.05 10.46
N LYS A 24 -8.79 -12.95 10.05
CA LYS A 24 -10.22 -12.80 10.30
C LYS A 24 -10.49 -12.68 11.81
N GLY A 25 -11.06 -11.56 12.23
CA GLY A 25 -11.34 -11.26 13.64
C GLY A 25 -10.29 -10.38 14.31
N GLU A 26 -9.20 -10.04 13.64
CA GLU A 26 -8.25 -9.02 14.11
C GLU A 26 -8.73 -7.60 13.77
N ASN A 27 -8.25 -6.62 14.56
CA ASN A 27 -8.64 -5.22 14.41
C ASN A 27 -7.92 -4.57 13.20
N ILE A 28 -8.68 -3.82 12.41
CA ILE A 28 -8.19 -2.99 11.30
C ILE A 28 -7.10 -1.99 11.76
N GLU A 29 -7.10 -1.59 13.02
CA GLU A 29 -6.08 -0.71 13.62
C GLU A 29 -4.65 -1.24 13.42
N HIS A 30 -4.44 -2.57 13.43
CA HIS A 30 -3.12 -3.14 13.15
C HIS A 30 -2.65 -2.85 11.73
N ILE A 31 -3.56 -2.88 10.73
CA ILE A 31 -3.20 -2.49 9.36
C ILE A 31 -2.78 -1.02 9.35
N ASN A 32 -3.58 -0.15 9.97
CA ASN A 32 -3.35 1.29 9.95
C ASN A 32 -1.97 1.64 10.54
N GLN A 33 -1.61 1.03 11.68
CA GLN A 33 -0.30 1.22 12.31
C GLN A 33 0.86 0.75 11.41
N ASN A 34 0.68 -0.34 10.67
CA ASN A 34 1.68 -0.80 9.71
C ASN A 34 1.80 0.17 8.53
N ILE A 35 0.68 0.63 7.97
CA ILE A 35 0.66 1.63 6.90
C ILE A 35 1.35 2.91 7.33
N GLU A 36 1.10 3.41 8.54
CA GLU A 36 1.73 4.63 9.07
C GLU A 36 3.26 4.55 9.04
N ARG A 37 3.84 3.41 9.42
CA ARG A 37 5.30 3.19 9.33
C ARG A 37 5.79 3.16 7.88
N LEU A 38 5.01 2.60 6.96
CA LEU A 38 5.38 2.50 5.55
C LEU A 38 5.30 3.85 4.82
N LEU A 39 4.46 4.78 5.29
CA LEU A 39 4.32 6.11 4.70
C LEU A 39 5.61 6.95 4.81
N GLU A 40 6.48 6.68 5.79
CA GLU A 40 7.78 7.36 5.94
C GLU A 40 8.65 7.23 4.68
N PHE A 41 8.56 6.09 4.00
CA PHE A 41 9.32 5.83 2.79
C PHE A 41 8.77 6.57 1.56
N LYS A 42 7.54 7.11 1.64
CA LYS A 42 6.80 7.74 0.54
C LYS A 42 6.54 6.80 -0.64
N PRO A 43 5.89 5.64 -0.43
CA PRO A 43 5.53 4.74 -1.51
C PRO A 43 4.57 5.42 -2.47
N SER A 44 4.66 5.07 -3.75
CA SER A 44 3.75 5.56 -4.79
C SER A 44 2.32 5.07 -4.61
N PHE A 45 2.16 3.85 -4.11
CA PHE A 45 0.89 3.24 -3.72
C PHE A 45 1.14 2.03 -2.80
N ILE A 46 0.10 1.59 -2.09
CA ILE A 46 0.11 0.39 -1.25
C ILE A 46 -1.07 -0.48 -1.67
N ASP A 47 -0.79 -1.73 -2.01
CA ASP A 47 -1.81 -2.73 -2.32
C ASP A 47 -2.13 -3.58 -1.09
N VAL A 48 -3.39 -3.99 -0.97
CA VAL A 48 -3.84 -4.96 0.04
C VAL A 48 -4.28 -6.22 -0.68
N THR A 49 -3.58 -7.32 -0.44
CA THR A 49 -3.95 -8.61 -1.04
C THR A 49 -5.34 -9.03 -0.56
N TYR A 50 -6.10 -9.67 -1.43
CA TYR A 50 -7.35 -10.31 -1.04
C TYR A 50 -7.27 -11.81 -1.33
N HIS A 51 -7.47 -12.61 -0.28
CA HIS A 51 -7.62 -14.06 -0.38
C HIS A 51 -9.09 -14.40 -0.13
N GLN A 52 -9.73 -15.07 -1.10
CA GLN A 52 -11.10 -15.59 -0.99
C GLN A 52 -11.10 -16.98 -0.37
#